data_AF-C0GAW4-F1
#
_entry.id   AF-C0GAW4-F1
#
_cell.length_a   1.000
_cell.length_b   1.000
_cell.length_c   1.000
_cell.angle_alpha   90.00
_cell.angle_beta   90.00
_cell.angle_gamma   90.00
#
_symmetry.space_group_name_H-M   'P 1'
#
loop_
_entity.id
_entity.type
_entity.pdbx_description
1 polymer ?
#
loop_
_entity_poly.entity_id
_entity_poly.type
_entity_poly.pdbx_seq_one_letter_code
_entity_poly.pdbx_strand_id
1 'polypeptide(L)'
;MSFHKADNILTYRTGQGCRSRDKMTSQQSRNEDEVAMSKDNKAVVLYRLQSVARLTRTVLAARLLEQGLYAGQDAVMLQLAAEDGLTPGILAQRLGVRPPTITKTITRLQG
;
A
#
# COMPACT_ATOMS: atom_id res chain seq x y z
N MET A 1 5.12 -26.22 -45.20
CA MET A 1 5.03 -25.40 -43.97
C MET A 1 3.77 -24.55 -44.07
N SER A 2 2.63 -25.07 -43.62
CA SER A 2 1.39 -24.30 -43.47
C SER A 2 0.54 -24.99 -42.40
N PHE A 3 0.35 -24.33 -41.26
CA PHE A 3 -0.71 -24.68 -40.33
C PHE A 3 -1.43 -23.39 -39.97
N HIS A 4 -2.61 -23.22 -40.58
CA HIS A 4 -3.65 -22.33 -40.09
C HIS A 4 -4.12 -22.84 -38.73
N LYS A 5 -4.01 -22.01 -37.70
CA LYS A 5 -4.68 -22.27 -36.42
C LYS A 5 -5.98 -21.47 -36.41
N ALA A 6 -7.08 -22.21 -36.40
CA ALA A 6 -8.44 -21.71 -36.37
C ALA A 6 -8.72 -20.95 -35.06
N ASP A 7 -9.29 -19.77 -35.21
CA ASP A 7 -10.00 -19.04 -34.16
C ASP A 7 -11.36 -19.72 -33.93
N ASN A 8 -11.45 -20.44 -32.82
CA ASN A 8 -12.73 -20.89 -32.27
C ASN A 8 -12.58 -20.85 -30.76
N ILE A 9 -13.31 -19.96 -30.08
CA ILE A 9 -14.08 -20.31 -28.88
C ILE A 9 -14.89 -19.10 -28.38
N LEU A 10 -16.19 -19.38 -28.21
CA LEU A 10 -17.21 -18.68 -27.44
C LEU A 10 -17.86 -17.42 -28.03
N THR A 11 -18.78 -17.69 -28.93
CA THR A 11 -20.03 -16.93 -29.08
C THR A 11 -20.88 -17.04 -27.81
N TYR A 12 -21.00 -15.94 -27.06
CA TYR A 12 -22.01 -15.81 -26.01
C TYR A 12 -23.32 -15.37 -26.67
N ARG A 13 -24.21 -16.35 -26.83
CA ARG A 13 -25.60 -16.17 -27.21
C ARG A 13 -26.43 -16.25 -25.94
N THR A 14 -26.86 -15.12 -25.41
CA THR A 14 -27.96 -15.06 -24.44
C THR A 14 -29.05 -14.19 -25.04
N GLY A 15 -30.14 -14.86 -25.42
CA GLY A 15 -31.34 -14.21 -25.92
C GLY A 15 -31.98 -13.36 -24.83
N GLN A 16 -32.42 -12.16 -25.21
CA GLN A 16 -33.42 -11.44 -24.43
C GLN A 16 -34.76 -11.58 -25.13
N GLY A 17 -35.59 -12.47 -24.57
CA GLY A 17 -37.01 -12.48 -24.82
C GLY A 17 -37.64 -11.20 -24.24
N CYS A 18 -38.57 -10.64 -25.01
CA CYS A 18 -39.47 -9.59 -24.55
C CYS A 18 -40.25 -10.07 -23.32
N ARG A 19 -40.11 -9.39 -22.18
CA ARG A 19 -41.02 -9.55 -21.05
C ARG A 19 -41.33 -8.17 -20.46
N SER A 20 -42.45 -7.61 -20.90
CA SER A 20 -43.16 -6.55 -20.18
C SER A 20 -43.33 -6.94 -18.72
N ARG A 21 -42.80 -6.12 -17.81
CA ARG A 21 -43.18 -6.12 -16.40
C ARG A 21 -42.80 -4.78 -15.74
N ASP A 22 -43.77 -3.89 -15.74
CA ASP A 22 -44.15 -3.00 -14.64
C ASP A 22 -43.05 -2.44 -13.74
N LYS A 23 -42.77 -1.16 -14.03
CA LYS A 23 -42.27 -0.08 -13.17
C LYS A 23 -42.21 -0.39 -11.66
N MET A 24 -41.05 -0.80 -11.13
CA MET A 24 -40.62 -0.64 -9.72
C MET A 24 -39.14 -1.11 -9.54
N THR A 25 -38.15 -0.34 -9.99
CA THR A 25 -36.70 -0.65 -9.74
C THR A 25 -35.74 0.53 -9.96
N SER A 26 -36.24 1.72 -10.31
CA SER A 26 -35.39 2.84 -10.73
C SER A 26 -34.61 3.56 -9.60
N GLN A 27 -34.86 3.25 -8.32
CA GLN A 27 -34.10 3.81 -7.20
C GLN A 27 -33.00 2.88 -6.68
N GLN A 28 -33.12 1.57 -6.87
CA GLN A 28 -32.16 0.58 -6.36
C GLN A 28 -30.84 0.61 -7.15
N SER A 29 -30.91 0.78 -8.47
CA SER A 29 -29.75 0.77 -9.37
C SER A 29 -28.84 2.01 -9.22
N ARG A 30 -29.39 3.19 -8.92
CA ARG A 30 -28.57 4.39 -8.70
C ARG A 30 -27.70 4.32 -7.45
N ASN A 31 -28.18 3.64 -6.40
CA ASN A 31 -27.46 3.53 -5.14
C ASN A 31 -26.26 2.56 -5.25
N GLU A 32 -26.36 1.53 -6.09
CA GLU A 32 -25.28 0.55 -6.29
C GLU A 32 -24.10 1.16 -7.08
N ASP A 33 -24.39 1.98 -8.10
CA ASP A 33 -23.38 2.67 -8.90
C ASP A 33 -22.62 3.74 -8.07
N GLU A 34 -23.32 4.49 -7.21
CA GLU A 34 -22.71 5.50 -6.33
C GLU A 34 -21.80 4.86 -5.26
N VAL A 35 -22.24 3.75 -4.67
CA VAL A 35 -21.45 2.99 -3.69
C VAL A 35 -20.22 2.36 -4.36
N ALA A 36 -20.35 1.81 -5.57
CA ALA A 36 -19.23 1.29 -6.36
C ALA A 36 -18.21 2.39 -6.67
N MET A 37 -18.66 3.57 -7.12
CA MET A 37 -17.77 4.69 -7.40
C MET A 37 -17.06 5.22 -6.14
N SER A 38 -17.72 5.20 -4.98
CA SER A 38 -17.08 5.55 -3.70
C SER A 38 -15.97 4.56 -3.29
N LYS A 39 -16.14 3.27 -3.61
CA LYS A 39 -15.14 2.22 -3.31
C LYS A 39 -13.92 2.36 -4.22
N ASP A 40 -14.12 2.65 -5.50
CA ASP A 40 -13.04 2.90 -6.45
C ASP A 40 -12.23 4.14 -6.06
N ASN A 41 -12.90 5.22 -5.67
CA ASN A 41 -12.22 6.43 -5.19
C ASN A 41 -11.37 6.16 -3.94
N LYS A 42 -11.88 5.39 -2.97
CA LYS A 42 -11.10 4.98 -1.79
C LYS A 42 -9.87 4.17 -2.18
N ALA A 43 -10.02 3.22 -3.09
CA ALA A 43 -8.90 2.40 -3.57
C ALA A 43 -7.83 3.24 -4.27
N VAL A 44 -8.24 4.19 -5.11
CA VAL A 44 -7.31 5.12 -5.80
C VAL A 44 -6.55 5.99 -4.80
N VAL A 45 -7.22 6.53 -3.78
CA VAL A 45 -6.58 7.34 -2.73
C VAL A 45 -5.57 6.50 -1.94
N LEU A 46 -5.93 5.30 -1.52
CA LEU A 46 -5.03 4.39 -0.80
C LEU A 46 -3.81 4.02 -1.65
N TYR A 47 -4.01 3.72 -2.93
CA TYR A 47 -2.92 3.43 -3.87
C TYR A 47 -1.97 4.62 -4.03
N ARG A 48 -2.50 5.83 -4.17
CA ARG A 48 -1.68 7.04 -4.27
C ARG A 48 -0.91 7.29 -2.97
N LEU A 49 -1.55 7.13 -1.81
CA LEU A 49 -0.90 7.29 -0.51
C LEU A 49 0.24 6.27 -0.32
N GLN A 50 -0.01 4.99 -0.62
CA GLN A 50 1.02 3.95 -0.57
C GLN A 50 2.18 4.27 -1.54
N SER A 51 1.86 4.74 -2.75
CA SER A 51 2.88 5.10 -3.75
C SER A 51 3.76 6.24 -3.26
N VAL A 52 3.17 7.31 -2.74
CA VAL A 52 3.90 8.44 -2.15
C VAL A 52 4.73 8.00 -0.96
N ALA A 53 4.19 7.17 -0.06
CA ALA A 53 4.91 6.65 1.09
C ALA A 53 6.15 5.83 0.67
N ARG A 54 6.00 4.97 -0.35
CA ARG A 54 7.13 4.19 -0.90
C ARG A 54 8.20 5.08 -1.51
N LEU A 55 7.81 6.05 -2.34
CA LEU A 55 8.75 6.99 -2.97
C LEU A 55 9.48 7.83 -1.92
N THR A 56 8.76 8.33 -0.91
CA THR A 56 9.34 9.09 0.20
C THR A 56 10.37 8.26 0.95
N ARG A 57 10.07 6.98 1.23
CA ARG A 57 11.01 6.07 1.89
C ARG A 57 12.27 5.83 1.07
N THR A 58 12.14 5.69 -0.26
CA THR A 58 13.29 5.54 -1.15
C THR A 58 14.17 6.79 -1.17
N VAL A 59 13.58 7.97 -1.30
CA VAL A 59 14.32 9.23 -1.31
C VAL A 59 15.01 9.46 0.04
N LEU A 60 14.29 9.26 1.15
CA LEU A 60 14.85 9.39 2.49
C LEU A 60 16.05 8.45 2.70
N ALA A 61 15.93 7.18 2.30
CA ALA A 61 17.04 6.22 2.41
C ALA A 61 18.28 6.66 1.62
N ALA A 62 18.10 7.20 0.41
CA ALA A 62 19.22 7.74 -0.37
C ALA A 62 19.90 8.92 0.36
N ARG A 63 19.12 9.84 0.92
CA ARG A 63 19.65 10.99 1.67
C ARG A 63 20.36 10.59 2.96
N LEU A 64 19.84 9.59 3.67
CA LEU A 64 20.51 9.06 4.87
C LEU A 64 21.86 8.44 4.50
N LEU A 65 21.94 7.69 3.40
CA LEU A 65 23.19 7.08 2.95
C LEU A 65 24.24 8.13 2.56
N GLU A 66 23.83 9.27 1.98
CA GLU A 66 24.73 10.41 1.74
C GLU A 66 25.38 10.94 3.03
N GLN A 67 24.75 10.73 4.19
CA GLN A 67 25.25 11.09 5.52
C GLN A 67 25.91 9.90 6.26
N GLY A 68 26.10 8.76 5.60
CA GLY A 68 26.65 7.55 6.22
C GLY A 68 25.66 6.76 7.09
N LEU A 69 24.37 7.11 7.04
CA LEU A 69 23.32 6.43 7.81
C LEU A 69 22.52 5.47 6.93
N TYR A 70 22.29 4.26 7.43
CA TYR A 70 21.35 3.32 6.82
C TYR A 70 19.91 3.64 7.23
N ALA A 71 18.97 3.39 6.34
CA ALA A 71 17.55 3.61 6.61
C ALA A 71 17.08 2.87 7.88
N GLY A 72 16.36 3.58 8.76
CA GLY A 72 15.88 3.07 10.04
C GLY A 72 16.80 3.36 11.23
N GLN A 73 18.06 3.78 10.98
CA GLN A 73 18.94 4.28 12.04
C GLN A 73 18.56 5.69 12.50
N ASP A 74 18.08 6.50 11.56
CA ASP A 74 17.53 7.84 11.78
C ASP A 74 16.47 7.87 12.88
N ALA A 75 15.58 6.89 12.92
CA ALA A 75 14.56 6.81 13.95
C ALA A 75 15.15 6.65 15.37
N VAL A 76 16.22 5.88 15.53
CA VAL A 76 16.92 5.74 16.82
C VAL A 76 17.64 7.04 17.18
N MET A 77 18.31 7.67 16.20
CA MET A 77 18.99 8.96 16.39
C MET A 77 18.02 10.05 16.83
N LEU A 78 16.84 10.14 16.22
CA LEU A 78 15.81 11.12 16.58
C LEU A 78 15.29 10.91 18.00
N GLN A 79 15.13 9.66 18.46
CA GLN A 79 14.71 9.39 19.83
C GLN A 79 15.79 9.78 20.85
N LEU A 80 17.05 9.44 20.58
CA LEU A 80 18.17 9.79 21.45
C LEU A 80 18.48 11.30 21.44
N ALA A 81 18.22 11.99 20.33
CA ALA A 81 18.32 13.44 20.24
C ALA A 81 17.23 14.14 21.07
N ALA A 82 16.04 13.54 21.19
CA ALA A 82 14.96 14.07 22.02
C ALA A 82 15.20 13.80 23.51
N GLU A 83 15.71 12.63 23.86
CA GLU A 83 16.03 12.22 25.22
C GLU A 83 17.22 11.27 25.20
N ASP A 84 18.34 11.71 25.78
CA ASP A 84 19.56 10.90 25.82
C ASP A 84 19.47 9.81 26.90
N GLY A 85 20.30 8.77 26.78
CA GLY A 85 20.38 7.68 27.75
C GLY A 85 19.21 6.69 27.71
N LEU A 86 18.36 6.73 26.68
CA LEU A 86 17.27 5.76 26.51
C LEU A 86 17.81 4.34 26.36
N THR A 87 17.29 3.42 27.17
CA THR A 87 17.66 2.01 27.08
C THR A 87 17.09 1.38 25.79
N PRO A 88 17.72 0.31 25.24
CA PRO A 88 17.23 -0.36 24.05
C PRO A 88 15.78 -0.86 24.14
N GLY A 89 15.33 -1.24 25.34
CA GLY A 89 13.95 -1.67 25.58
C GLY A 89 12.95 -0.52 25.40
N ILE A 90 13.28 0.66 25.91
CA ILE A 90 12.43 1.86 25.76
C ILE A 90 12.39 2.31 24.30
N LEU A 91 13.55 2.30 23.61
CA LEU A 91 13.62 2.59 22.18
C LEU A 91 12.73 1.63 21.36
N ALA A 92 12.72 0.34 21.69
CA ALA A 92 11.89 -0.64 21.00
C ALA A 92 10.40 -0.35 21.19
N GLN A 93 10.00 0.00 22.41
CA GLN A 93 8.63 0.37 22.73
C GLN A 93 8.20 1.64 21.99
N ARG A 94 9.01 2.72 22.03
CA ARG A 94 8.71 4.00 21.37
C ARG A 94 8.61 3.87 19.86
N LEU A 95 9.47 3.05 19.26
CA LEU A 95 9.53 2.85 17.81
C LEU A 95 8.58 1.74 17.31
N GLY A 96 7.88 1.04 18.21
CA GLY A 96 6.94 -0.03 17.85
C GLY A 96 7.61 -1.23 17.16
N VAL A 97 8.88 -1.50 17.46
CA VAL A 97 9.66 -2.60 16.88
C VAL A 97 10.05 -3.62 17.93
N ARG A 98 10.48 -4.81 17.48
CA ARG A 98 10.97 -5.84 18.40
C ARG A 98 12.33 -5.43 18.97
N PRO A 99 12.63 -5.72 20.25
CA PRO A 99 13.93 -5.45 20.87
C PRO A 99 15.17 -5.86 20.04
N PRO A 100 15.23 -7.07 19.41
CA PRO A 100 16.40 -7.45 18.61
C PRO A 100 16.64 -6.55 17.38
N THR A 101 15.62 -5.83 16.89
CA THR A 101 15.79 -4.85 15.82
C THR A 101 16.60 -3.66 16.33
N ILE A 102 16.26 -3.13 17.51
CA ILE A 102 16.99 -2.01 18.11
C ILE A 102 18.43 -2.37 18.42
N THR A 103 18.68 -3.53 19.02
CA THR A 103 20.04 -3.99 19.32
C THR A 103 20.88 -4.03 18.05
N LYS A 104 20.35 -4.63 16.97
CA LYS A 104 21.04 -4.66 15.66
C LYS A 104 21.28 -3.26 15.08
N THR A 105 20.33 -2.34 15.25
CA THR A 105 20.48 -0.95 14.80
C THR A 105 21.56 -0.21 15.57
N ILE A 106 21.60 -0.33 16.90
CA ILE A 106 22.61 0.30 17.75
C ILE A 106 24.01 -0.24 17.43
N THR A 107 24.18 -1.56 17.30
CA THR A 107 25.49 -2.14 16.93
C THR A 107 26.00 -1.58 15.60
N ARG A 108 25.12 -1.30 14.63
CA ARG A 108 25.50 -0.68 13.35
C ARG A 108 25.81 0.82 13.45
N LEU A 109 25.32 1.50 14.48
CA LEU A 109 25.62 2.91 14.76
C LEU A 109 26.95 3.07 15.50
N GLN A 110 27.38 2.05 16.23
CA GLN A 110 28.65 2.01 16.98
C GLN A 110 29.84 1.50 16.14
N GLY A 111 29.56 1.02 14.92
CA GLY A 111 30.53 0.38 14.03
C GLY A 111 31.56 1.33 13.43
#